data_AF-A0A1X0JZS8-F1
#
_entry.id   AF-A0A1X0JZS8-F1
#
_cell.length_a   1.000
_cell.length_b   1.000
_cell.length_c   1.000
_cell.angle_alpha   90.00
_cell.angle_beta   90.00
_cell.angle_gamma   90.00
#
_symmetry.space_group_name_H-M   'P 1'
#
loop_
_entity.id
_entity.type
_entity.pdbx_description
1 polymer ?
#
loop_
_entity_poly.entity_id
_entity_poly.type
_entity_poly.pdbx_seq_one_letter_code
_entity_poly.pdbx_strand_id
1 'polypeptide(L)' 'MRADLEFAYDLTLDEARRRSAVLEAIGDEWDPIAVMAEEQRAEEMLYSDLDDEQQRIYDDLVRAGVLPDRNVINAAD' A
#
# COMPACT_ATOMS: atom_id res chain seq x y z
N MET A 1 47.95 0.39 -19.18
CA MET A 1 46.80 0.87 -19.97
C MET A 1 45.55 0.42 -19.23
N ARG A 2 44.86 1.33 -18.54
CA ARG A 2 43.61 1.01 -17.84
C ARG A 2 42.53 0.99 -18.92
N ALA A 3 41.87 -0.15 -19.10
CA ALA A 3 40.71 -0.23 -19.98
C ALA A 3 39.54 0.32 -19.17
N ASP A 4 39.06 1.51 -19.54
CA ASP A 4 37.77 1.99 -19.04
C ASP A 4 36.70 1.12 -19.69
N LEU A 5 36.05 0.28 -18.88
CA LEU A 5 34.95 -0.57 -19.32
C LEU A 5 33.69 0.29 -19.31
N GLU A 6 33.11 0.55 -20.48
CA GLU A 6 31.85 1.29 -20.57
C GLU A 6 30.71 0.35 -20.15
N PHE A 7 30.08 0.67 -19.01
CA PHE A 7 28.94 -0.07 -18.49
C PHE A 7 27.65 0.61 -18.96
N ALA A 8 26.96 -0.01 -19.91
CA ALA A 8 25.62 0.38 -20.34
C ALA A 8 24.61 -0.65 -19.82
N TYR A 9 23.60 -0.19 -19.10
CA TYR A 9 22.55 -1.03 -18.52
C TYR A 9 21.17 -0.54 -18.92
N ASP A 10 20.37 -1.44 -19.49
CA ASP A 10 18.99 -1.16 -19.83
C ASP A 10 18.09 -1.39 -18.59
N LEU A 11 17.80 -0.30 -17.88
CA LEU A 11 16.92 -0.32 -16.72
C LEU A 11 15.47 -0.71 -17.08
N THR A 12 15.02 -0.44 -18.31
CA THR A 12 13.66 -0.79 -18.73
C THR A 12 13.54 -2.29 -18.95
N LEU A 13 14.51 -2.92 -19.60
CA LEU A 13 14.56 -4.36 -19.77
C LEU A 13 14.68 -5.07 -18.42
N ASP A 14 15.50 -4.55 -17.52
CA ASP A 14 15.67 -5.17 -16.21
C ASP A 14 14.42 -5.03 -15.33
N GLU A 15 13.76 -3.87 -15.35
CA GLU A 15 12.51 -3.67 -14.63
C GLU A 15 11.40 -4.61 -15.15
N ALA A 16 11.35 -4.85 -16.46
CA ALA A 16 10.43 -5.84 -17.02
C ALA A 16 10.72 -7.24 -16.47
N ARG A 17 11.98 -7.66 -16.43
CA ARG A 17 12.39 -8.95 -15.85
C ARG A 17 12.02 -9.07 -14.38
N ARG A 18 12.28 -8.02 -13.59
CA ARG A 18 11.95 -7.99 -12.15
C ARG A 18 10.44 -8.12 -11.94
N ARG A 19 9.61 -7.39 -12.70
CA ARG A 19 8.14 -7.49 -12.61
C ARG A 19 7.63 -8.87 -12.99
N SER A 20 8.17 -9.47 -14.06
CA SER A 20 7.80 -10.83 -14.44
C SER A 20 8.12 -11.85 -13.35
N ALA A 21 9.30 -11.78 -12.75
CA ALA A 21 9.69 -12.66 -11.65
C ALA A 21 8.81 -12.48 -10.40
N VAL A 22 8.38 -11.24 -10.11
CA VAL A 22 7.44 -10.95 -9.01
C VAL A 22 6.07 -11.57 -9.29
N LEU A 23 5.52 -11.40 -10.49
CA LEU A 23 4.23 -11.99 -10.86
C LEU A 23 4.26 -13.52 -10.82
N GLU A 24 5.35 -14.13 -11.31
CA GLU A 24 5.55 -15.58 -11.23
C GLU A 24 5.61 -16.08 -9.78
N ALA A 25 6.31 -15.36 -8.90
CA ALA A 25 6.42 -15.73 -7.49
C ALA A 25 5.11 -15.60 -6.71
N ILE A 26 4.25 -14.65 -7.09
CA ILE A 26 2.93 -14.44 -6.50
C ILE A 26 1.97 -15.58 -6.89
N GLY A 27 2.04 -16.04 -8.13
CA GLY A 27 1.24 -17.16 -8.64
C GLY A 27 -0.16 -16.79 -9.12
N ASP A 28 -0.80 -17.72 -9.83
CA ASP A 28 -2.05 -17.49 -10.57
C ASP A 28 -3.31 -17.35 -9.69
N GLU A 29 -3.20 -17.68 -8.40
CA GLU A 29 -4.31 -17.59 -7.45
C GLU A 29 -4.47 -16.18 -6.84
N TRP A 30 -3.51 -15.27 -7.10
CA TRP A 30 -3.58 -13.92 -6.56
C TRP A 30 -4.61 -13.06 -7.30
N ASP A 31 -5.66 -12.70 -6.58
CA ASP A 31 -6.62 -11.69 -7.01
C ASP A 31 -6.29 -10.34 -6.34
N PRO A 32 -5.63 -9.40 -7.05
CA PRO A 32 -5.27 -8.11 -6.49
C PRO A 32 -6.50 -7.27 -6.11
N ILE A 33 -7.64 -7.47 -6.78
CA ILE A 33 -8.87 -6.73 -6.48
C ILE A 33 -9.47 -7.25 -5.17
N ALA A 34 -9.50 -8.57 -4.99
CA ALA A 34 -9.92 -9.15 -3.72
C ALA A 34 -9.02 -8.72 -2.57
N VAL A 35 -7.69 -8.73 -2.75
CA VAL A 35 -6.75 -8.27 -1.72
C VAL A 35 -6.99 -6.81 -1.36
N MET A 36 -7.17 -5.91 -2.33
CA MET A 36 -7.47 -4.50 -2.03
C MET A 36 -8.81 -4.32 -1.31
N ALA A 37 -9.84 -5.10 -1.65
CA ALA A 37 -11.12 -5.06 -0.97
C ALA A 37 -11.02 -5.56 0.49
N GLU A 38 -10.21 -6.59 0.74
CA GLU A 38 -9.97 -7.10 2.10
C GLU A 38 -9.14 -6.13 2.93
N GLU A 39 -8.13 -5.49 2.35
CA GLU A 39 -7.38 -4.41 3.02
C GLU A 39 -8.31 -3.26 3.43
N GLN A 40 -9.21 -2.84 2.54
CA GLN A 40 -10.17 -1.78 2.87
C GLN A 40 -11.09 -2.18 4.04
N ARG A 41 -11.56 -3.44 4.07
CA ARG A 41 -12.35 -3.98 5.19
C ARG A 41 -11.54 -4.05 6.48
N ALA A 42 -10.29 -4.50 6.41
CA ALA A 42 -9.42 -4.56 7.57
C ALA A 42 -9.16 -3.16 8.16
N GLU A 43 -8.97 -2.15 7.31
CA GLU A 43 -8.88 -0.77 7.74
C GLU A 43 -10.18 -0.30 8.42
N GLU A 44 -11.36 -0.61 7.88
CA GLU A 44 -12.66 -0.31 8.53
C GLU A 44 -12.75 -0.92 9.93
N MET A 45 -12.26 -2.15 10.10
CA MET A 45 -12.29 -2.87 11.37
C MET A 45 -11.30 -2.33 12.42
N LEU A 46 -10.18 -1.72 12.01
CA LEU A 46 -9.12 -1.24 12.93
C LEU A 46 -9.62 -0.26 14.00
N TYR A 47 -10.69 0.46 13.70
CA TYR A 47 -11.35 1.40 14.61
C TYR A 47 -12.86 1.14 14.71
N SER A 48 -13.32 -0.07 14.34
CA SER A 48 -14.68 -0.49 14.65
C SER A 48 -14.77 -0.82 16.13
N ASP A 49 -15.88 -0.47 16.77
CA ASP A 49 -16.17 -0.80 18.17
C ASP A 49 -15.27 -0.12 19.21
N LEU A 50 -14.80 1.11 18.94
CA LEU A 50 -14.18 1.94 19.96
C LEU A 50 -15.17 2.26 21.09
N ASP A 51 -14.70 2.15 22.33
CA ASP A 51 -15.42 2.70 23.47
C ASP A 51 -15.39 4.23 23.49
N ASP A 52 -16.15 4.85 24.39
CA ASP A 52 -16.27 6.30 24.48
C ASP A 52 -14.92 7.01 24.73
N GLU A 53 -13.99 6.39 25.47
CA GLU A 53 -12.68 6.98 25.73
C GLU A 53 -11.78 6.87 24.50
N GLN A 54 -11.77 5.70 23.88
CA GLN A 54 -11.03 5.42 22.66
C GLN A 54 -11.50 6.29 21.49
N GLN A 55 -12.81 6.50 21.35
CA GLN A 55 -13.38 7.35 20.31
C GLN A 55 -12.93 8.80 20.46
N ARG A 56 -12.90 9.34 21.69
CA ARG A 56 -12.36 10.70 21.92
C ARG A 56 -10.89 10.82 21.54
N ILE A 57 -10.08 9.81 21.90
CA ILE A 57 -8.65 9.81 21.55
C ILE A 57 -8.49 9.75 20.03
N TYR A 58 -9.27 8.90 19.35
CA TYR A 58 -9.29 8.84 17.89
C TYR A 58 -9.63 10.20 17.28
N ASP A 59 -10.71 10.85 17.73
CA ASP A 59 -11.13 12.16 17.23
C ASP A 59 -10.06 13.25 17.45
N ASP A 60 -9.37 13.21 18.58
CA ASP A 60 -8.26 14.13 18.90
C ASP A 60 -7.06 13.90 17.96
N LEU A 61 -6.73 12.65 17.66
CA LEU A 61 -5.65 12.29 16.74
C LEU A 61 -5.98 12.67 15.30
N VAL A 62 -7.23 12.50 14.86
CA VAL A 62 -7.70 12.97 13.54
C VAL A 62 -7.59 14.50 13.48
N ARG A 63 -8.08 15.22 14.50
CA ARG A 63 -8.00 16.68 14.55
C ARG A 63 -6.57 17.20 14.55
N ALA A 64 -5.65 16.49 15.19
CA ALA A 64 -4.23 16.81 15.20
C ALA A 64 -3.51 16.45 13.88
N GLY A 65 -4.18 15.77 12.95
CA GLY A 65 -3.59 15.29 11.69
C GLY A 65 -2.62 14.12 11.85
N VAL A 66 -2.65 13.45 13.02
CA VAL A 66 -1.84 12.24 13.28
C VAL A 66 -2.48 11.03 12.61
N LEU A 67 -3.81 10.94 12.66
CA LEU A 67 -4.59 9.95 11.93
C LEU A 67 -5.34 10.60 10.75
N PRO A 68 -5.54 9.88 9.65
CA PRO A 68 -6.31 10.37 8.52
C PRO A 68 -7.81 10.53 8.86
N ASP A 69 -8.46 11.55 8.29
CA ASP A 69 -9.92 11.69 8.35
C ASP A 69 -10.58 10.76 7.31
N ARG A 70 -11.16 9.67 7.82
CA ARG A 70 -11.74 8.61 6.99
C ARG A 70 -13.05 9.01 6.32
N ASN A 71 -13.80 9.99 6.85
CA ASN A 71 -15.01 10.47 6.19
C ASN A 71 -14.69 11.22 4.89
N VAL A 72 -13.50 11.81 4.81
CA VAL A 72 -13.01 12.51 3.61
C VAL A 72 -12.43 11.52 2.59
N ILE A 73 -11.75 10.47 3.05
CA ILE A 73 -11.18 9.42 2.18
C ILE A 73 -12.30 8.63 1.47
N ASN A 74 -13.31 8.19 2.22
CA ASN A 74 -14.41 7.40 1.66
C ASN A 74 -15.33 8.21 0.71
N ALA A 75 -15.29 9.54 0.76
CA ALA A 75 -16.05 10.42 -0.14
C ALA A 75 -15.31 10.72 -1.45
N ALA A 76 -14.04 10.34 -1.57
CA ALA A 76 -13.21 10.54 -2.75
C ALA A 76 -13.13 9.30 -3.68
N ASP A 77 -13.69 8.17 -3.25
CA ASP A 77 -13.82 6.91 -4.00
C ASP A 77 -15.17 6.79 -4.75
#